data_AF-A0A920P5V9-F1
#
_entry.id   AF-A0A920P5V9-F1
#
_cell.length_a   1.000
_cell.length_b   1.000
_cell.length_c   1.000
_cell.angle_alpha   90.00
_cell.angle_beta   90.00
_cell.angle_gamma   90.00
#
_symmetry.space_group_name_H-M   'P 1'
#
loop_
_entity.id
_entity.type
_entity.pdbx_description
1 polymer ?
#
loop_
_entity_poly.entity_id
_entity_poly.type
_entity_poly.pdbx_seq_one_letter_code
_entity_poly.pdbx_strand_id
1 'polypeptide(L)' 'MLEFLAEIRFERVGAFTYSMEEGTRAAEMEGHVPIELMNERMGELMDVQREISFEKNAGTRW' A
#
# COMPACT_ATOMS: atom_id res chain seq x y z
N MET A 1 -7.79 3.11 4.90
CA MET A 1 -6.51 3.25 4.17
C MET A 1 -6.75 3.38 2.67
N LEU A 2 -7.39 2.40 2.02
CA LEU A 2 -7.67 2.47 0.57
C LEU A 2 -8.52 3.70 0.21
N GLU A 3 -9.54 4.00 1.02
CA GLU A 3 -10.36 5.23 0.86
C GLU A 3 -9.51 6.50 0.90
N PHE A 4 -8.58 6.60 1.87
CA PHE A 4 -7.66 7.73 1.96
C PHE A 4 -6.76 7.86 0.74
N LEU A 5 -6.25 6.73 0.22
CA LEU A 5 -5.46 6.72 -1.01
C LEU A 5 -6.29 7.17 -2.22
N ALA A 6 -7.53 6.69 -2.33
CA ALA A 6 -8.47 7.05 -3.38
C ALA A 6 -8.94 8.51 -3.29
N GLU A 7 -9.01 9.10 -2.10
CA GLU A 7 -9.37 10.50 -1.87
C GLU A 7 -8.22 11.44 -2.21
N ILE A 8 -7.03 11.19 -1.67
CA ILE A 8 -5.88 12.09 -1.84
C ILE A 8 -5.25 11.96 -3.23
N ARG A 9 -5.32 10.77 -3.84
CA ARG A 9 -4.86 10.50 -5.20
C ARG A 9 -3.42 10.97 -5.44
N PHE A 10 -2.49 10.43 -4.64
CA PHE A 10 -1.06 10.72 -4.76
C PHE A 10 -0.53 10.40 -6.17
N GLU A 11 0.44 11.20 -6.61
CA GLU A 11 1.08 10.98 -7.91
C GLU A 11 1.98 9.73 -7.91
N ARG A 12 2.70 9.49 -6.80
CA ARG A 12 3.57 8.32 -6.62
C ARG A 12 3.47 7.83 -5.18
N VAL A 13 3.41 6.51 -5.02
CA VAL A 13 3.40 5.83 -3.71
C VAL A 13 4.35 4.64 -3.76
N GLY A 14 5.14 4.49 -2.70
CA GLY A 14 5.86 3.25 -2.40
C GLY A 14 5.25 2.62 -1.15
N ALA A 15 5.04 1.31 -1.18
CA ALA A 15 4.55 0.56 -0.02
C ALA A 15 5.28 -0.78 0.08
N PHE A 16 5.48 -1.24 1.32
CA PHE A 16 6.16 -2.49 1.65
C PHE A 16 5.37 -3.23 2.73
N THR A 17 5.39 -4.55 2.67
CA THR A 17 4.83 -5.37 3.75
C THR A 17 5.72 -5.27 4.97
N TYR A 18 5.13 -5.44 6.16
CA TYR A 18 5.89 -5.46 7.39
C TYR A 18 6.84 -6.67 7.41
N SER A 19 8.08 -6.43 7.82
CA SER A 19 9.08 -7.47 8.10
C SER A 19 9.38 -7.46 9.59
N MET A 20 9.22 -8.61 10.22
CA MET A 20 9.51 -8.78 11.64
C MET A 20 11.01 -8.86 11.86
N GLU A 21 11.59 -7.80 12.43
CA GLU A 21 13.01 -7.70 12.72
C GLU A 21 13.24 -7.91 14.23
N GLU A 22 14.14 -8.83 14.58
CA GLU A 22 14.46 -9.16 15.98
C GLU A 22 14.99 -7.93 16.75
N GLY A 23 14.60 -7.81 18.02
CA GLY A 23 15.01 -6.70 18.89
C GLY A 23 14.27 -5.38 18.63
N THR A 24 13.30 -5.36 17.72
CA THR A 24 12.43 -4.19 17.53
C THR A 24 11.20 -4.27 18.42
N ARG A 25 10.71 -3.11 18.89
CA ARG A 25 9.46 -3.03 19.66
C ARG A 25 8.26 -3.57 18.88
N ALA A 26 8.25 -3.42 17.56
CA ALA A 26 7.19 -3.95 16.70
C ALA A 26 7.18 -5.49 16.70
N ALA A 27 8.34 -6.14 16.73
CA ALA A 27 8.41 -7.61 16.81
C ALA A 27 7.81 -8.16 18.12
N GLU A 28 7.93 -7.42 19.22
CA GLU A 28 7.36 -7.80 20.52
C GLU A 28 5.84 -7.57 20.66
N MET A 29 5.21 -6.88 19.69
CA MET A 29 3.78 -6.61 19.75
C MET A 29 2.96 -7.87 19.45
N GLU A 30 1.79 -7.99 20.08
CA GLU A 30 0.82 -9.03 19.74
C GLU A 30 -0.01 -8.63 18.51
N GLY A 31 -0.70 -9.60 17.89
CA GLY A 31 -1.63 -9.33 16.79
C GLY A 31 -0.99 -9.28 15.39
N HIS A 32 0.20 -9.86 15.22
CA HIS A 32 0.77 -10.07 13.89
C HIS A 32 -0.17 -10.85 12.99
N VAL A 33 -0.20 -10.48 11.71
CA VAL A 33 -1.03 -11.12 10.70
C VAL A 33 -0.20 -12.05 9.82
N PRO A 34 -0.81 -13.10 9.24
CA PRO A 34 -0.13 -13.94 8.26
C PRO A 34 0.37 -13.14 7.06
N ILE A 35 1.47 -13.61 6.46
CA ILE A 35 2.08 -12.97 5.28
C ILE A 35 1.13 -12.93 4.09
N GLU A 36 0.27 -13.93 3.95
CA GLU A 36 -0.75 -14.01 2.91
C GLU A 36 -1.70 -12.82 2.98
N LEU A 37 -2.17 -12.47 4.18
CA LEU A 37 -3.05 -11.32 4.40
C LEU A 37 -2.31 -9.98 4.16
N MET A 38 -1.03 -9.90 4.49
CA MET A 38 -0.21 -8.71 4.18
C MET A 38 -0.06 -8.52 2.67
N ASN A 39 0.16 -9.61 1.93
CA ASN A 39 0.30 -9.58 0.49
C ASN A 39 -1.03 -9.26 -0.21
N GLU A 40 -2.15 -9.79 0.28
CA GLU A 40 -3.49 -9.45 -0.20
C GLU A 40 -3.74 -7.94 -0.09
N ARG A 41 -3.52 -7.37 1.10
CA ARG A 41 -3.68 -5.92 1.35
C ARG A 41 -2.73 -5.06 0.51
N MET A 42 -1.50 -5.53 0.29
CA MET A 42 -0.56 -4.87 -0.60
C MET A 42 -1.07 -4.85 -2.04
N GLY A 43 -1.64 -5.97 -2.51
CA GLY A 43 -2.29 -6.08 -3.82
C GLY A 43 -3.41 -5.06 -3.98
N GLU A 44 -4.35 -5.01 -3.03
CA GLU A 44 -5.46 -4.04 -3.05
C GLU A 44 -4.97 -2.59 -3.09
N LEU A 45 -3.96 -2.25 -2.28
CA LEU A 45 -3.37 -0.90 -2.26
C LEU A 45 -2.73 -0.56 -3.62
N MET A 46 -2.00 -1.51 -4.20
CA MET A 46 -1.32 -1.33 -5.48
C MET A 46 -2.31 -1.19 -6.63
N ASP A 47 -3.43 -1.88 -6.61
CA ASP A 47 -4.46 -1.76 -7.65
C ASP A 47 -5.14 -0.39 -7.62
N VAL A 48 -5.46 0.14 -6.43
CA VAL A 48 -5.95 1.52 -6.29
C VAL A 48 -4.91 2.53 -6.80
N GLN A 49 -3.64 2.40 -6.41
CA GLN A 49 -2.59 3.30 -6.90
C GLN A 49 -2.38 3.19 -8.42
N ARG A 50 -2.53 2.00 -9.00
CA ARG A 50 -2.38 1.76 -10.44
C ARG A 50 -3.46 2.50 -11.22
N GLU A 51 -4.70 2.46 -10.74
CA GLU A 51 -5.82 3.21 -11.31
C GLU A 51 -5.57 4.73 -11.25
N ILE A 52 -5.17 5.25 -10.08
CA ILE A 52 -4.83 6.68 -9.92
C ILE A 52 -3.72 7.11 -10.90
N SER A 53 -2.68 6.29 -11.03
CA SER A 53 -1.54 6.55 -11.90
C SER A 53 -1.97 6.53 -13.38
N PHE A 54 -2.82 5.59 -13.76
CA PHE A 54 -3.38 5.50 -15.11
C PHE A 54 -4.18 6.75 -15.45
N GLU A 55 -5.09 7.19 -14.58
CA GLU A 55 -5.94 8.36 -14.82
C GLU A 55 -5.13 9.66 -14.94
N LYS A 56 -4.13 9.87 -14.07
CA LYS A 56 -3.23 11.04 -14.14
C LYS A 56 -2.42 11.08 -15.43
N ASN A 57 -1.94 9.92 -15.88
CA ASN A 57 -1.16 9.82 -17.11
C ASN A 57 -2.06 9.92 -18.35
N ALA A 58 -3.29 9.40 -18.32
CA ALA A 58 -4.24 9.48 -19.42
C ALA A 58 -4.76 10.91 -19.68
N GLY A 59 -4.92 11.71 -18.62
CA GLY A 59 -5.23 13.14 -18.73
C GLY A 59 -4.07 13.99 -19.26
N THR A 60 -2.86 13.44 -19.27
CA THR A 60 -1.65 14.08 -19.83
C THR A 60 -1.58 13.77 -21.32
N ARG A 61 -2.49 14.37 -22.10
CA ARG A 61 -2.40 14.39 -23.57
C ARG A 61 -1.74 15.71 -23.99
N TRP A 62 -0.61 15.60 -24.69
CA TRP A 62 0.08 16.72 -25.35
C TRP A 62 -0.85 17.52 -26.26
#